data_AF-A0A9D7LKY0-F1
#
_entry.id   AF-A0A9D7LKY0-F1
#
_cell.length_a   1.000
_cell.length_b   1.000
_cell.length_c   1.000
_cell.angle_alpha   90.00
_cell.angle_beta   90.00
_cell.angle_gamma   90.00
#
_symmetry.space_group_name_H-M   'P 1'
#
loop_
_entity.id
_entity.type
_entity.pdbx_description
1 polymer ?
#
loop_
_entity_poly.entity_id
_entity_poly.type
_entity_poly.pdbx_seq_one_letter_code
_entity_poly.pdbx_strand_id
1 'polypeptide(L)'
;MGGWRETTLGEVCDEVNGIIQTGPFGSQLHQSDYSEVGIPVVMPKDIIEGRIASDTVARVSTEHVERLSRHKLRSGDIVYGRRGDIGRQALIRPEQAGWMCGTGCLRLSLGDNVLNPLFLHYYLRQDDVVGWITNQAVGATMPNLNTGILRSVPVKFPPLPVQQRIAGILSAYDELIENSQRRIKILESMARALYREWFVHFRFPGHENHPRVASPLGEIPQGWGVKKLKDVCRLTMGQSPKSEFYNDVGDGLPFHQGVTDFGDRFPTDRLFCTAEGRVGQAGDILFSVRAPVGRMNIANKKIILGRGLSAIRHNGDSQAFLWEQLRNRFTKDDMMGNGAIFASVTKDDMAGIELVCPPSSVVETATKHFEPLHSEIATLSQQVQNLRRTRDLLLPR
;
A
#
# COMPACT_ATOMS: atom_id res chain seq x y z
N MET A 1 11.64 39.49 -3.71
CA MET A 1 11.61 38.46 -2.65
C MET A 1 10.95 39.04 -1.38
N GLY A 2 9.68 39.42 -1.45
CA GLY A 2 8.95 39.97 -0.29
C GLY A 2 7.50 39.50 -0.34
N GLY A 3 6.99 38.96 0.76
CA GLY A 3 5.62 38.44 0.87
C GLY A 3 5.49 37.07 1.53
N TRP A 4 6.60 36.42 1.89
CA TRP A 4 6.56 35.24 2.73
C TRP A 4 6.37 35.66 4.19
N ARG A 5 5.42 35.03 4.86
CA ARG A 5 5.13 35.21 6.28
C ARG A 5 5.68 34.00 7.04
N GLU A 6 6.37 34.27 8.14
CA GLU A 6 6.85 33.27 9.10
C GLU A 6 6.16 33.53 10.44
N THR A 7 5.59 32.48 11.03
CA THR A 7 4.77 32.54 12.26
C THR A 7 4.59 31.10 12.78
N THR A 8 3.79 30.89 13.81
CA THR A 8 3.41 29.55 14.28
C THR A 8 2.01 29.17 13.82
N LEU A 9 1.73 27.87 13.73
CA LEU A 9 0.40 27.39 13.38
C LEU A 9 -0.68 27.87 14.37
N GLY A 10 -0.33 27.99 15.65
CA GLY A 10 -1.21 28.53 16.69
C GLY A 10 -1.57 29.99 16.46
N GLU A 11 -0.59 30.84 16.14
CA GLU A 11 -0.83 32.26 15.82
C GLU A 11 -1.72 32.42 14.57
N VAL A 12 -1.49 31.60 13.54
CA VAL A 12 -2.38 31.58 12.37
C VAL A 12 -3.80 31.21 12.81
N CYS A 13 -3.98 30.11 13.54
CA CYS A 13 -5.32 29.74 14.03
C CYS A 13 -5.97 30.85 14.84
N ASP A 14 -5.25 31.55 15.70
CA ASP A 14 -5.84 32.61 16.53
C ASP A 14 -6.28 33.83 15.70
N GLU A 15 -5.57 34.17 14.63
CA GLU A 15 -5.93 35.27 13.71
C GLU A 15 -7.22 34.98 12.92
N VAL A 16 -7.40 33.74 12.49
CA VAL A 16 -8.49 33.34 11.59
C VAL A 16 -9.57 32.49 12.28
N ASN A 17 -9.64 32.56 13.61
CA ASN A 17 -10.56 31.78 14.45
C ASN A 17 -10.54 30.26 14.15
N GLY A 18 -9.36 29.77 13.78
CA GLY A 18 -9.05 28.36 13.60
C GLY A 18 -9.05 27.59 14.91
N ILE A 19 -9.13 26.27 14.80
CA ILE A 19 -9.27 25.35 15.94
C ILE A 19 -8.21 24.26 15.82
N ILE A 20 -7.45 24.05 16.90
CA ILE A 20 -6.64 22.86 17.11
C ILE A 20 -7.16 22.14 18.34
N GLN A 21 -7.77 20.97 18.13
CA GLN A 21 -8.41 20.22 19.21
C GLN A 21 -8.08 18.73 19.14
N THR A 22 -8.05 18.08 20.29
CA THR A 22 -8.01 16.63 20.36
C THR A 22 -9.36 16.06 19.99
N GLY A 23 -9.39 14.90 19.31
CA GLY A 23 -10.60 14.10 19.18
C GLY A 23 -11.19 13.66 20.54
N PRO A 24 -12.35 13.01 20.55
CA PRO A 24 -13.03 12.61 21.77
C PRO A 24 -12.11 11.67 22.58
N PHE A 25 -11.97 11.92 23.89
CA PHE A 25 -11.13 11.10 24.75
C PHE A 25 -11.81 10.81 26.08
N GLY A 26 -11.36 9.77 26.77
CA GLY A 26 -11.95 9.32 28.03
C GLY A 26 -13.36 8.78 27.81
N SER A 27 -14.30 9.18 28.66
CA SER A 27 -15.71 8.75 28.64
C SER A 27 -16.56 9.38 27.52
N GLN A 28 -15.96 10.10 26.57
CA GLN A 28 -16.72 10.74 25.49
C GLN A 28 -17.22 9.74 24.44
N LEU A 29 -16.42 8.71 24.15
CA LEU A 29 -16.71 7.68 23.14
C LEU A 29 -16.18 6.32 23.62
N HIS A 30 -17.09 5.38 23.87
CA HIS A 30 -16.79 4.05 24.37
C HIS A 30 -16.76 3.00 23.25
N GLN A 31 -16.19 1.83 23.52
CA GLN A 31 -16.15 0.73 22.55
C GLN A 31 -17.57 0.27 22.16
N SER A 32 -18.54 0.37 23.07
CA SER A 32 -19.96 0.08 22.84
C SER A 32 -20.63 1.02 21.84
N ASP A 33 -20.06 2.19 21.61
CA ASP A 33 -20.66 3.24 20.77
C ASP A 33 -20.38 3.00 19.29
N TYR A 34 -19.44 2.10 18.96
CA TYR A 34 -19.10 1.74 17.60
C TYR A 34 -20.09 0.75 17.02
N SER A 35 -20.38 0.91 15.73
CA SER A 35 -21.33 0.12 14.97
C SER A 35 -20.74 -0.28 13.61
N GLU A 36 -21.31 -1.31 12.98
CA GLU A 36 -20.91 -1.73 11.62
C GLU A 36 -21.38 -0.74 10.54
N VAL A 37 -22.47 -0.02 10.82
CA VAL A 37 -23.08 0.97 9.94
C VAL A 37 -23.12 2.33 10.64
N GLY A 38 -22.91 3.41 9.89
CA GLY A 38 -22.98 4.76 10.41
C GLY A 38 -21.91 5.68 9.83
N ILE A 39 -21.66 6.76 10.55
CA ILE A 39 -20.72 7.81 10.17
C ILE A 39 -19.29 7.38 10.53
N PRO A 40 -18.33 7.47 9.60
CA PRO A 40 -16.95 7.08 9.85
C PRO A 40 -16.25 7.94 10.93
N VAL A 41 -15.41 7.29 11.74
CA VAL A 41 -14.56 7.87 12.80
C VAL A 41 -13.10 7.67 12.43
N VAL A 42 -12.42 8.76 12.04
CA VAL A 42 -11.07 8.71 11.48
C VAL A 42 -10.02 8.50 12.58
N MET A 43 -9.34 7.35 12.57
CA MET A 43 -8.25 7.02 13.48
C MET A 43 -6.89 7.07 12.77
N PRO A 44 -5.75 7.14 13.50
CA PRO A 44 -4.43 7.23 12.87
C PRO A 44 -4.09 6.05 11.93
N LYS A 45 -4.67 4.88 12.20
CA LYS A 45 -4.49 3.67 11.36
C LYS A 45 -5.15 3.82 9.98
N ASP A 46 -6.18 4.66 9.86
CA ASP A 46 -6.95 4.85 8.63
C ASP A 46 -6.31 5.91 7.72
N ILE A 47 -5.32 6.65 8.25
CA ILE A 47 -4.57 7.65 7.49
C ILE A 47 -3.41 6.96 6.77
N ILE A 48 -3.48 6.94 5.44
CA ILE A 48 -2.52 6.31 4.55
C ILE A 48 -2.09 7.32 3.48
N GLU A 49 -0.80 7.64 3.43
CA GLU A 49 -0.19 8.52 2.42
C GLU A 49 -0.88 9.89 2.23
N GLY A 50 -1.43 10.48 3.29
CA GLY A 50 -2.12 11.78 3.18
C GLY A 50 -3.63 11.69 2.89
N ARG A 51 -4.20 10.49 2.87
CA ARG A 51 -5.61 10.19 2.59
C ARG A 51 -6.22 9.31 3.66
N ILE A 52 -7.55 9.24 3.69
CA ILE A 52 -8.29 8.36 4.59
C ILE A 52 -8.75 7.13 3.81
N ALA A 53 -8.32 5.95 4.25
CA ALA A 53 -8.75 4.67 3.72
C ALA A 53 -10.14 4.32 4.27
N SER A 54 -11.20 4.55 3.49
CA SER A 54 -12.60 4.42 3.92
C SER A 54 -13.03 3.00 4.29
N ASP A 55 -12.37 1.98 3.75
CA ASP A 55 -12.88 0.61 3.73
C ASP A 55 -12.86 -0.05 5.12
N THR A 56 -11.97 0.38 6.02
CA THR A 56 -11.76 -0.23 7.34
C THR A 56 -12.07 0.72 8.51
N VAL A 57 -12.62 1.90 8.21
CA VAL A 57 -12.86 2.94 9.22
C VAL A 57 -13.98 2.51 10.15
N ALA A 58 -13.76 2.66 11.45
CA ALA A 58 -14.78 2.40 12.46
C ALA A 58 -15.94 3.39 12.31
N ARG A 59 -17.17 2.98 12.62
CA ARG A 59 -18.36 3.83 12.44
C ARG A 59 -19.12 4.00 13.74
N VAL A 60 -19.87 5.08 13.84
CA VAL A 60 -20.78 5.40 14.96
C VAL A 60 -22.11 5.90 14.42
N SER A 61 -23.17 5.81 15.21
CA SER A 61 -24.48 6.30 14.80
C SER A 61 -24.51 7.83 14.67
N THR A 62 -25.47 8.34 13.89
CA THR A 62 -25.68 9.79 13.74
C THR A 62 -25.91 10.50 15.08
N GLU A 63 -26.62 9.86 16.02
CA GLU A 63 -26.86 10.37 17.36
C GLU A 63 -25.55 10.65 18.12
N HIS A 64 -24.57 9.74 18.02
CA HIS A 64 -23.26 9.93 18.63
C HIS A 64 -22.50 11.09 18.00
N VAL A 65 -22.62 11.26 16.68
CA VAL A 65 -21.99 12.40 15.97
C VAL A 65 -22.58 13.72 16.38
N GLU A 66 -23.90 13.82 16.52
CA GLU A 66 -24.55 15.05 16.96
C GLU A 66 -24.27 15.35 18.44
N ARG A 67 -24.25 14.32 19.31
CA ARG A 67 -23.81 14.45 20.72
C ARG A 67 -22.38 14.97 20.84
N LEU A 68 -21.50 14.57 19.92
CA LEU A 68 -20.09 14.94 19.85
C LEU A 68 -19.79 15.91 18.70
N SER A 69 -20.74 16.79 18.36
CA SER A 69 -20.69 17.65 17.17
C SER A 69 -19.42 18.51 17.07
N ARG A 70 -18.79 18.86 18.19
CA ARG A 70 -17.49 19.55 18.21
C ARG A 70 -16.37 18.79 17.47
N HIS A 71 -16.45 17.47 17.41
CA HIS A 71 -15.48 16.58 16.76
C HIS A 71 -15.83 16.28 15.29
N LYS A 72 -16.93 16.83 14.78
CA LYS A 72 -17.38 16.68 13.40
C LYS A 72 -16.44 17.41 12.45
N LEU A 73 -15.93 16.68 11.47
CA LEU A 73 -14.97 17.15 10.48
C LEU A 73 -15.67 17.93 9.38
N ARG A 74 -14.98 18.95 8.87
CA ARG A 74 -15.41 19.78 7.75
C ARG A 74 -14.42 19.62 6.61
N SER A 75 -14.88 19.82 5.38
CA SER A 75 -13.99 19.91 4.23
C SER A 75 -12.93 21.00 4.47
N GLY A 76 -11.66 20.68 4.18
CA GLY A 76 -10.53 21.55 4.48
C GLY A 76 -9.94 21.38 5.88
N ASP A 77 -10.56 20.63 6.78
CA ASP A 77 -9.90 20.27 8.04
C ASP A 77 -8.71 19.33 7.76
N ILE A 78 -7.70 19.37 8.61
CA ILE A 78 -6.60 18.40 8.63
C ILE A 78 -6.74 17.55 9.89
N VAL A 79 -6.80 16.24 9.70
CA VAL A 79 -6.74 15.27 10.80
C VAL A 79 -5.31 14.79 10.93
N TYR A 80 -4.76 14.91 12.14
CA TYR A 80 -3.37 14.64 12.42
C TYR A 80 -3.25 13.55 13.50
N GLY A 81 -2.42 12.54 13.27
CA GLY A 81 -2.19 11.44 14.19
C GLY A 81 -1.52 11.92 15.47
N ARG A 82 -2.12 11.61 16.62
CA ARG A 82 -1.59 12.00 17.93
C ARG A 82 -0.82 10.88 18.63
N ARG A 83 -1.21 9.63 18.43
CA ARG A 83 -0.60 8.45 19.07
C ARG A 83 0.00 7.54 18.03
N GLY A 84 1.22 7.07 18.28
CA GLY A 84 1.94 6.17 17.37
C GLY A 84 2.75 6.96 16.35
N ASP A 85 2.43 6.77 15.07
CA ASP A 85 3.16 7.39 13.96
C ASP A 85 2.75 8.86 13.77
N ILE A 86 3.58 9.77 14.33
CA ILE A 86 3.37 11.23 14.39
C ILE A 86 3.50 11.92 13.02
N GLY A 87 3.90 11.22 11.95
CA GLY A 87 3.89 11.78 10.60
C GLY A 87 2.52 11.70 9.90
N ARG A 88 1.56 10.94 10.45
CA ARG A 88 0.32 10.64 9.74
C ARG A 88 -0.66 11.80 9.81
N GLN A 89 -1.01 12.36 8.67
CA GLN A 89 -2.10 13.33 8.58
C GLN A 89 -2.86 13.20 7.26
N ALA A 90 -4.10 13.66 7.25
CA ALA A 90 -4.93 13.70 6.04
C ALA A 90 -5.75 14.99 5.97
N LEU A 91 -5.89 15.52 4.75
CA LEU A 91 -6.83 16.58 4.44
C LEU A 91 -8.24 15.99 4.25
N ILE A 92 -9.23 16.58 4.89
CA ILE A 92 -10.65 16.20 4.75
C ILE A 92 -11.20 16.79 3.45
N ARG A 93 -11.71 15.91 2.60
CA ARG A 93 -12.32 16.25 1.31
C ARG A 93 -13.85 16.44 1.44
N PRO A 94 -14.53 17.03 0.44
CA PRO A 94 -15.97 17.26 0.48
C PRO A 94 -16.80 16.01 0.78
N GLU A 95 -16.43 14.86 0.23
CA GLU A 95 -17.10 13.57 0.46
C GLU A 95 -16.95 13.02 1.90
N GLN A 96 -16.01 13.57 2.67
CA GLN A 96 -15.73 13.21 4.06
C GLN A 96 -16.28 14.23 5.06
N ALA A 97 -16.93 15.30 4.57
CA ALA A 97 -17.56 16.28 5.43
C ALA A 97 -18.65 15.61 6.28
N GLY A 98 -18.65 15.91 7.59
CA GLY A 98 -19.56 15.30 8.55
C GLY A 98 -19.04 14.04 9.24
N TRP A 99 -17.88 13.50 8.83
CA TRP A 99 -17.20 12.41 9.54
C TRP A 99 -16.72 12.87 10.92
N MET A 100 -16.29 11.96 11.79
CA MET A 100 -15.82 12.30 13.12
C MET A 100 -14.29 12.17 13.25
N CYS A 101 -13.65 13.14 13.91
CA CYS A 101 -12.27 13.01 14.35
C CYS A 101 -12.18 11.94 15.44
N GLY A 102 -11.35 10.92 15.26
CA GLY A 102 -11.18 9.84 16.23
C GLY A 102 -10.31 10.20 17.44
N THR A 103 -10.36 9.34 18.45
CA THR A 103 -9.73 9.56 19.77
C THR A 103 -8.19 9.64 19.71
N GLY A 104 -7.60 8.99 18.71
CA GLY A 104 -6.15 8.98 18.45
C GLY A 104 -5.65 10.15 17.62
N CYS A 105 -6.51 11.10 17.26
CA CYS A 105 -6.21 12.18 16.34
C CYS A 105 -6.36 13.58 16.96
N LEU A 106 -5.75 14.56 16.32
CA LEU A 106 -6.02 15.98 16.45
C LEU A 106 -6.77 16.45 15.20
N ARG A 107 -7.68 17.39 15.38
CA ARG A 107 -8.35 18.13 14.32
C ARG A 107 -7.78 19.54 14.27
N LEU A 108 -7.33 19.93 13.08
CA LEU A 108 -6.87 21.26 12.74
C LEU A 108 -7.84 21.85 11.71
N SER A 109 -8.45 22.99 12.06
CA SER A 109 -9.33 23.75 11.18
C SER A 109 -8.79 25.17 11.08
N LEU A 110 -8.57 25.68 9.88
CA LEU A 110 -7.94 26.99 9.69
C LEU A 110 -8.93 28.15 9.69
N GLY A 111 -10.25 27.94 9.67
CA GLY A 111 -11.21 29.04 9.61
C GLY A 111 -11.07 29.83 8.30
N ASP A 112 -10.69 31.12 8.36
CA ASP A 112 -10.52 32.00 7.20
C ASP A 112 -9.25 31.73 6.37
N ASN A 113 -9.28 32.11 5.09
CA ASN A 113 -8.29 31.73 4.07
C ASN A 113 -6.98 32.56 4.08
N VAL A 114 -6.37 32.84 5.23
CA VAL A 114 -4.98 33.38 5.26
C VAL A 114 -3.96 32.29 4.89
N LEU A 115 -4.26 31.05 5.27
CA LEU A 115 -3.46 29.87 4.98
C LEU A 115 -4.34 28.81 4.30
N ASN A 116 -3.98 28.40 3.09
CA ASN A 116 -4.72 27.41 2.34
C ASN A 116 -4.54 26.01 2.97
N PRO A 117 -5.62 25.29 3.30
CA PRO A 117 -5.49 24.00 3.98
C PRO A 117 -4.75 22.93 3.17
N LEU A 118 -4.89 22.94 1.84
CA LEU A 118 -4.19 21.99 0.97
C LEU A 118 -2.68 22.31 0.89
N PHE A 119 -2.32 23.60 0.85
CA PHE A 119 -0.91 24.01 1.00
C PHE A 119 -0.35 23.55 2.35
N LEU A 120 -1.07 23.81 3.45
CA LEU A 120 -0.64 23.39 4.78
C LEU A 120 -0.53 21.87 4.89
N HIS A 121 -1.46 21.13 4.27
CA HIS A 121 -1.37 19.68 4.17
C HIS A 121 -0.05 19.23 3.54
N TYR A 122 0.42 19.87 2.46
CA TYR A 122 1.72 19.54 1.88
C TYR A 122 2.90 20.02 2.74
N TYR A 123 2.77 21.19 3.36
CA TYR A 123 3.81 21.73 4.25
C TYR A 123 4.09 20.80 5.44
N LEU A 124 3.04 20.31 6.10
CA LEU A 124 3.14 19.40 7.24
C LEU A 124 3.69 18.00 6.88
N ARG A 125 3.88 17.68 5.59
CA ARG A 125 4.44 16.39 5.14
C ARG A 125 5.93 16.45 4.85
N GLN A 126 6.53 17.63 4.88
CA GLN A 126 7.96 17.76 4.67
C GLN A 126 8.71 17.03 5.79
N ASP A 127 9.78 16.31 5.43
CA ASP A 127 10.56 15.52 6.39
C ASP A 127 11.10 16.38 7.54
N ASP A 128 11.51 17.62 7.27
CA ASP A 128 11.99 18.57 8.29
C ASP A 128 10.89 18.95 9.28
N VAL A 129 9.66 19.17 8.79
CA VAL A 129 8.50 19.53 9.64
C VAL A 129 8.06 18.31 10.45
N VAL A 130 7.97 17.13 9.83
CA VAL A 130 7.65 15.88 10.52
C VAL A 130 8.72 15.55 11.58
N GLY A 131 10.00 15.74 11.24
CA GLY A 131 11.13 15.56 12.15
C GLY A 131 11.08 16.52 13.33
N TRP A 132 10.77 17.80 13.08
CA TRP A 132 10.57 18.79 14.14
C TRP A 132 9.43 18.38 15.09
N ILE A 133 8.26 18.00 14.56
CA ILE A 133 7.11 17.57 15.36
C ILE A 133 7.45 16.32 16.17
N THR A 134 8.14 15.37 15.55
CA THR A 134 8.54 14.11 16.19
C THR A 134 9.51 14.33 17.35
N ASN A 135 10.46 15.25 17.20
CA ASN A 135 11.42 15.59 18.25
C ASN A 135 10.78 16.34 19.44
N GLN A 136 9.68 17.06 19.21
CA GLN A 136 8.92 17.75 20.26
C GLN A 136 7.89 16.85 20.95
N ALA A 137 7.61 15.67 20.37
CA ALA A 137 6.63 14.75 20.91
C ALA A 137 7.07 14.17 22.26
N VAL A 138 6.11 14.04 23.17
CA VAL A 138 6.39 13.60 24.55
C VAL A 138 6.15 12.10 24.69
N GLY A 139 7.06 11.40 25.38
CA GLY A 139 6.94 9.99 25.73
C GLY A 139 8.01 9.11 25.08
N ALA A 140 8.81 8.43 25.90
CA ALA A 140 9.96 7.64 25.44
C ALA A 140 9.56 6.36 24.66
N THR A 141 8.43 5.73 25.00
CA THR A 141 7.98 4.46 24.39
C THR A 141 6.90 4.66 23.33
N MET A 142 6.07 5.69 23.46
CA MET A 142 5.05 6.07 22.48
C MET A 142 4.99 7.59 22.40
N PRO A 143 5.53 8.19 21.33
CA PRO A 143 5.42 9.61 21.09
C PRO A 143 3.93 10.03 21.08
N ASN A 144 3.61 11.07 21.84
CA ASN A 144 2.27 11.61 21.96
C ASN A 144 2.26 13.10 21.60
N LEU A 145 1.55 13.44 20.53
CA LEU A 145 1.38 14.82 20.07
C LEU A 145 0.21 15.48 20.80
N ASN A 146 0.48 16.57 21.50
CA ASN A 146 -0.57 17.40 22.11
C ASN A 146 -0.87 18.64 21.26
N THR A 147 -1.95 19.33 21.58
CA THR A 147 -2.38 20.55 20.85
C THR A 147 -1.36 21.68 20.97
N GLY A 148 -0.66 21.80 22.10
CA GLY A 148 0.38 22.82 22.30
C GLY A 148 1.56 22.66 21.33
N ILE A 149 2.04 21.42 21.13
CA ILE A 149 3.11 21.13 20.18
C ILE A 149 2.66 21.42 18.74
N LEU A 150 1.44 21.00 18.36
CA LEU A 150 0.95 21.29 17.01
C LEU A 150 0.78 22.80 16.79
N ARG A 151 0.36 23.55 17.82
CA ARG A 151 0.29 25.03 17.78
C ARG A 151 1.67 25.68 17.65
N SER A 152 2.74 25.09 18.19
CA SER A 152 4.09 25.66 18.11
C SER A 152 4.83 25.33 16.82
N VAL A 153 4.24 24.54 15.90
CA VAL A 153 4.84 24.24 14.59
C VAL A 153 5.15 25.54 13.84
N PRO A 154 6.42 25.81 13.49
CA PRO A 154 6.78 26.95 12.66
C PRO A 154 6.23 26.77 11.25
N VAL A 155 5.51 27.77 10.75
CA VAL A 155 4.95 27.78 9.40
C VAL A 155 5.48 28.97 8.62
N LYS A 156 5.92 28.68 7.40
CA LYS A 156 6.41 29.66 6.44
C LYS A 156 5.60 29.54 5.15
N PHE A 157 4.89 30.60 4.77
CA PHE A 157 3.99 30.54 3.61
C PHE A 157 3.98 31.84 2.78
N PRO A 158 3.82 31.74 1.45
CA PRO A 158 3.70 32.89 0.56
C PRO A 158 2.27 33.47 0.56
N PRO A 159 1.97 34.54 -0.21
CA PRO A 159 0.60 35.04 -0.34
C PRO A 159 -0.37 33.99 -0.90
N LEU A 160 -1.65 34.08 -0.55
CA LEU A 160 -2.67 33.07 -0.86
C LEU A 160 -2.70 32.61 -2.34
N PRO A 161 -2.60 33.49 -3.36
CA PRO A 161 -2.59 33.04 -4.75
C PRO A 161 -1.41 32.10 -5.10
N VAL A 162 -0.26 32.30 -4.46
CA VAL A 162 0.92 31.45 -4.63
C VAL A 162 0.72 30.12 -3.90
N GLN A 163 0.16 30.15 -2.69
CA GLN A 163 -0.19 28.93 -1.96
C GLN A 163 -1.14 28.04 -2.77
N GLN A 164 -2.20 28.63 -3.34
CA GLN A 164 -3.18 27.93 -4.19
C GLN A 164 -2.52 27.33 -5.43
N ARG A 165 -1.60 28.06 -6.08
CA ARG A 165 -0.86 27.55 -7.23
C ARG A 165 0.02 26.36 -6.87
N ILE A 166 0.78 26.44 -5.77
CA ILE A 166 1.64 25.35 -5.29
C ILE A 166 0.78 24.12 -4.94
N ALA A 167 -0.27 24.34 -4.16
CA ALA A 167 -1.21 23.31 -3.74
C ALA A 167 -1.87 22.62 -4.94
N GLY A 168 -2.30 23.38 -5.95
CA GLY A 168 -2.91 22.84 -7.17
C GLY A 168 -1.97 21.98 -8.02
N ILE A 169 -0.69 22.36 -8.10
CA ILE A 169 0.32 21.53 -8.79
C ILE A 169 0.50 20.20 -8.04
N LEU A 170 0.69 20.25 -6.72
CA LEU A 170 0.92 19.05 -5.91
C LEU A 170 -0.31 18.13 -5.86
N SER A 171 -1.53 18.69 -5.83
CA SER A 171 -2.76 17.89 -5.86
C SER A 171 -2.96 17.18 -7.18
N ALA A 172 -2.57 17.79 -8.31
CA ALA A 172 -2.62 17.12 -9.61
C ALA A 172 -1.77 15.84 -9.62
N TYR A 173 -0.59 15.84 -8.98
CA TYR A 173 0.21 14.62 -8.81
C TYR A 173 -0.52 13.57 -7.97
N ASP A 174 -1.08 13.96 -6.82
CA ASP A 174 -1.81 13.04 -5.96
C ASP A 174 -3.04 12.44 -6.64
N GLU A 175 -3.77 13.22 -7.43
CA GLU A 175 -4.93 12.77 -8.21
C GLU A 175 -4.52 11.73 -9.27
N LEU A 176 -3.41 11.95 -9.97
CA LEU A 176 -2.88 10.99 -10.93
C LEU A 176 -2.41 9.70 -10.26
N ILE A 177 -1.76 9.79 -9.09
CA ILE A 177 -1.35 8.64 -8.28
C ILE A 177 -2.59 7.84 -7.87
N GLU A 178 -3.58 8.51 -7.31
CA GLU A 178 -4.82 7.89 -6.83
C GLU A 178 -5.59 7.21 -7.96
N ASN A 179 -5.73 7.87 -9.11
CA ASN A 179 -6.37 7.29 -10.29
C ASN A 179 -5.62 6.04 -10.77
N SER A 180 -4.28 6.11 -10.88
CA SER A 180 -3.45 4.99 -11.32
C SER A 180 -3.55 3.80 -10.36
N GLN A 181 -3.56 4.03 -9.05
CA GLN A 181 -3.76 2.98 -8.04
C GLN A 181 -5.14 2.33 -8.14
N ARG A 182 -6.20 3.11 -8.37
CA ARG A 182 -7.56 2.56 -8.60
C ARG A 182 -7.60 1.69 -9.86
N ARG A 183 -6.98 2.15 -10.95
CA ARG A 183 -6.86 1.38 -12.21
C ARG A 183 -6.12 0.06 -11.98
N ILE A 184 -5.00 0.07 -11.26
CA ILE A 184 -4.26 -1.14 -10.89
C ILE A 184 -5.18 -2.13 -10.17
N LYS A 185 -5.91 -1.69 -9.12
CA LYS A 185 -6.84 -2.55 -8.36
C LYS A 185 -7.92 -3.18 -9.25
N ILE A 186 -8.47 -2.42 -10.19
CA ILE A 186 -9.47 -2.91 -11.14
C ILE A 186 -8.86 -3.98 -12.06
N LEU A 187 -7.70 -3.72 -12.66
CA LEU A 187 -7.01 -4.66 -13.55
C LEU A 187 -6.64 -5.96 -12.83
N GLU A 188 -6.20 -5.87 -11.57
CA GLU A 188 -5.93 -7.04 -10.73
C GLU A 188 -7.17 -7.86 -10.44
N SER A 189 -8.31 -7.20 -10.22
CA SER A 189 -9.60 -7.84 -9.99
C SER A 189 -10.12 -8.52 -11.25
N MET A 190 -9.97 -7.88 -12.41
CA MET A 190 -10.28 -8.47 -13.71
C MET A 190 -9.46 -9.72 -13.98
N ALA A 191 -8.14 -9.67 -13.80
CA ALA A 191 -7.27 -10.83 -13.99
C ALA A 191 -7.65 -11.98 -13.04
N ARG A 192 -7.93 -11.67 -11.76
CA ARG A 192 -8.37 -12.68 -10.79
C ARG A 192 -9.71 -13.31 -11.18
N ALA A 193 -10.67 -12.50 -11.57
CA ALA A 193 -12.01 -12.97 -11.96
C ALA A 193 -11.92 -13.88 -13.19
N LEU A 194 -11.17 -13.46 -14.21
CA LEU A 194 -10.93 -14.27 -15.41
C LEU A 194 -10.25 -15.60 -15.08
N TYR A 195 -9.22 -15.57 -14.22
CA TYR A 195 -8.55 -16.80 -13.80
C TYR A 195 -9.51 -17.76 -13.09
N ARG A 196 -10.32 -17.24 -12.15
CA ARG A 196 -11.31 -18.06 -11.44
C ARG A 196 -12.33 -18.65 -12.40
N GLU A 197 -12.83 -17.88 -13.35
CA GLU A 197 -13.82 -18.37 -14.31
C GLU A 197 -13.25 -19.52 -15.16
N TRP A 198 -12.04 -19.35 -15.70
CA TRP A 198 -11.47 -20.32 -16.64
C TRP A 198 -10.80 -21.53 -15.98
N PHE A 199 -10.15 -21.34 -14.83
CA PHE A 199 -9.25 -22.34 -14.24
C PHE A 199 -9.67 -22.84 -12.86
N VAL A 200 -10.74 -22.27 -12.28
CA VAL A 200 -11.36 -22.77 -11.03
C VAL A 200 -12.78 -23.25 -11.29
N HIS A 201 -13.58 -22.46 -12.01
CA HIS A 201 -14.93 -22.85 -12.44
C HIS A 201 -14.93 -23.65 -13.75
N PHE A 202 -13.78 -23.69 -14.44
CA PHE A 202 -13.59 -24.40 -15.70
C PHE A 202 -14.56 -23.97 -16.81
N ARG A 203 -14.91 -22.68 -16.85
CA ARG A 203 -15.74 -22.05 -17.88
C ARG A 203 -14.88 -21.26 -18.85
N PHE A 204 -13.93 -21.97 -19.47
CA PHE A 204 -13.08 -21.44 -20.53
C PHE A 204 -13.79 -21.56 -21.91
N PRO A 205 -13.35 -20.84 -22.96
CA PRO A 205 -13.94 -20.96 -24.28
C PRO A 205 -13.92 -22.41 -24.79
N GLY A 206 -15.10 -22.96 -25.11
CA GLY A 206 -15.26 -24.35 -25.58
C GLY A 206 -15.35 -25.41 -24.48
N HIS A 207 -15.41 -25.02 -23.21
CA HIS A 207 -15.50 -25.93 -22.07
C HIS A 207 -16.70 -26.90 -22.10
N GLU A 208 -17.76 -26.57 -22.84
CA GLU A 208 -18.97 -27.38 -22.99
C GLU A 208 -18.68 -28.79 -23.52
N ASN A 209 -17.59 -28.94 -24.28
CA ASN A 209 -17.15 -30.20 -24.87
C ASN A 209 -16.16 -30.99 -23.99
N HIS A 210 -15.84 -30.48 -22.79
CA HIS A 210 -14.85 -31.07 -21.90
C HIS A 210 -15.50 -31.49 -20.58
N PRO A 211 -15.99 -32.74 -20.46
CA PRO A 211 -16.53 -33.23 -19.20
C PRO A 211 -15.45 -33.21 -18.11
N ARG A 212 -15.89 -33.13 -16.86
CA ARG A 212 -14.98 -33.19 -15.71
C ARG A 212 -14.56 -34.63 -15.43
N VAL A 213 -13.28 -34.81 -15.12
CA VAL A 213 -12.66 -36.08 -14.77
C VAL A 213 -11.89 -35.94 -13.45
N ALA A 214 -11.84 -37.01 -12.66
CA ALA A 214 -11.14 -37.02 -11.38
C ALA A 214 -9.62 -36.82 -11.57
N SER A 215 -9.00 -36.07 -10.67
CA SER A 215 -7.54 -35.88 -10.60
C SER A 215 -7.09 -35.71 -9.15
N PRO A 216 -5.77 -35.72 -8.86
CA PRO A 216 -5.23 -35.44 -7.53
C PRO A 216 -5.64 -34.07 -6.96
N LEU A 217 -5.97 -33.10 -7.82
CA LEU A 217 -6.40 -31.75 -7.43
C LEU A 217 -7.93 -31.56 -7.48
N GLY A 218 -8.69 -32.66 -7.46
CA GLY A 218 -10.14 -32.66 -7.62
C GLY A 218 -10.56 -32.86 -9.08
N GLU A 219 -11.81 -32.57 -9.38
CA GLU A 219 -12.35 -32.69 -10.74
C GLU A 219 -11.80 -31.58 -11.65
N ILE A 220 -11.16 -31.98 -12.76
CA ILE A 220 -10.63 -31.06 -13.78
C ILE A 220 -11.18 -31.44 -15.17
N PRO A 221 -11.14 -30.55 -16.18
CA PRO A 221 -11.64 -30.86 -17.51
C PRO A 221 -10.84 -31.98 -18.18
N GLN A 222 -11.53 -32.84 -18.94
CA GLN A 222 -10.89 -33.88 -19.73
C GLN A 222 -9.84 -33.30 -20.68
N GLY A 223 -8.64 -33.89 -20.67
CA GLY A 223 -7.48 -33.44 -21.45
C GLY A 223 -6.57 -32.45 -20.71
N TRP A 224 -6.95 -32.02 -19.51
CA TRP A 224 -6.07 -31.25 -18.63
C TRP A 224 -5.23 -32.20 -17.78
N GLY A 225 -3.99 -31.81 -17.51
CA GLY A 225 -3.04 -32.58 -16.70
C GLY A 225 -2.82 -31.96 -15.33
N VAL A 226 -2.12 -32.71 -14.46
CA VAL A 226 -1.52 -32.19 -13.23
C VAL A 226 -0.02 -32.39 -13.35
N LYS A 227 0.76 -31.32 -13.16
CA LYS A 227 2.24 -31.37 -13.19
C LYS A 227 2.79 -30.71 -11.95
N LYS A 228 4.04 -31.03 -11.61
CA LYS A 228 4.73 -30.37 -10.50
C LYS A 228 5.34 -29.06 -10.96
N LEU A 229 5.51 -28.11 -10.05
CA LEU A 229 6.04 -26.78 -10.33
C LEU A 229 7.41 -26.84 -11.01
N LYS A 230 8.28 -27.78 -10.61
CA LYS A 230 9.60 -27.98 -11.21
C LYS A 230 9.57 -28.39 -12.69
N ASP A 231 8.47 -29.01 -13.14
CA ASP A 231 8.34 -29.51 -14.51
C ASP A 231 7.95 -28.39 -15.48
N VAL A 232 7.38 -27.30 -14.95
CA VAL A 232 6.88 -26.15 -15.73
C VAL A 232 7.61 -24.85 -15.44
N CYS A 233 8.40 -24.80 -14.36
CA CYS A 233 9.15 -23.61 -13.95
C CYS A 233 10.61 -23.91 -13.58
N ARG A 234 11.46 -22.90 -13.79
CA ARG A 234 12.78 -22.81 -13.21
C ARG A 234 12.69 -22.16 -11.82
N LEU A 235 13.25 -22.84 -10.83
CA LEU A 235 13.34 -22.38 -9.44
C LEU A 235 14.77 -21.92 -9.11
N THR A 236 14.91 -20.68 -8.64
CA THR A 236 16.17 -20.14 -8.14
C THR A 236 16.05 -19.84 -6.65
N MET A 237 16.69 -20.66 -5.81
CA MET A 237 16.70 -20.45 -4.36
C MET A 237 17.73 -19.38 -3.99
N GLY A 238 17.32 -18.42 -3.16
CA GLY A 238 18.18 -17.33 -2.74
C GLY A 238 19.28 -17.75 -1.76
N GLN A 239 20.36 -16.99 -1.75
CA GLN A 239 21.51 -17.16 -0.87
C GLN A 239 22.05 -15.78 -0.51
N SER A 240 22.20 -15.53 0.78
CA SER A 240 22.67 -14.25 1.31
C SER A 240 24.18 -14.16 1.09
N PRO A 241 24.66 -13.09 0.44
CA PRO A 241 26.08 -12.74 0.47
C PRO A 241 26.52 -12.38 1.90
N LYS A 242 27.81 -12.08 2.08
CA LYS A 242 28.29 -11.55 3.37
C LYS A 242 27.83 -10.10 3.53
N SER A 243 27.50 -9.71 4.75
CA SER A 243 26.95 -8.38 5.05
C SER A 243 27.93 -7.23 4.83
N GLU A 244 29.23 -7.50 4.78
CA GLU A 244 30.27 -6.51 4.46
C GLU A 244 30.10 -5.88 3.06
N PHE A 245 29.37 -6.56 2.16
CA PHE A 245 29.10 -6.07 0.80
C PHE A 245 27.78 -5.33 0.66
N TYR A 246 27.05 -5.10 1.77
CA TYR A 246 25.76 -4.45 1.75
C TYR A 246 25.91 -2.93 1.86
N ASN A 247 25.05 -2.19 1.17
CA ASN A 247 25.01 -0.73 1.25
C ASN A 247 23.60 -0.20 0.98
N ASP A 248 23.32 1.02 1.42
CA ASP A 248 22.07 1.76 1.20
C ASP A 248 22.24 2.94 0.23
N VAL A 249 23.45 3.13 -0.32
CA VAL A 249 23.79 4.20 -1.27
C VAL A 249 23.46 3.84 -2.73
N GLY A 250 23.02 2.61 -3.00
CA GLY A 250 22.61 2.19 -4.34
C GLY A 250 23.70 1.51 -5.17
N ASP A 251 24.83 1.11 -4.55
CA ASP A 251 25.95 0.49 -5.27
C ASP A 251 25.75 -1.01 -5.47
N GLY A 252 25.95 -1.50 -6.69
CA GLY A 252 25.69 -2.88 -7.10
C GLY A 252 24.23 -3.16 -7.48
N LEU A 253 23.75 -4.38 -7.18
CA LEU A 253 22.37 -4.79 -7.47
C LEU A 253 21.49 -4.69 -6.22
N PRO A 254 20.18 -4.39 -6.36
CA PRO A 254 19.26 -4.43 -5.24
C PRO A 254 19.24 -5.83 -4.62
N PHE A 255 19.27 -5.88 -3.29
CA PHE A 255 19.35 -7.10 -2.51
C PHE A 255 18.13 -7.23 -1.60
N HIS A 256 17.38 -8.31 -1.80
CA HIS A 256 16.16 -8.60 -1.04
C HIS A 256 16.34 -9.86 -0.21
N GLN A 257 16.46 -9.72 1.11
CA GLN A 257 16.71 -10.85 2.01
C GLN A 257 15.47 -11.70 2.30
N GLY A 258 14.29 -11.08 2.25
CA GLY A 258 13.00 -11.64 2.65
C GLY A 258 11.88 -10.69 2.25
N VAL A 259 10.73 -10.79 2.92
CA VAL A 259 9.51 -10.03 2.57
C VAL A 259 9.47 -8.61 3.11
N THR A 260 10.49 -8.16 3.85
CA THR A 260 10.50 -6.87 4.54
C THR A 260 10.19 -5.72 3.61
N ASP A 261 10.76 -5.75 2.41
CA ASP A 261 10.63 -4.68 1.42
C ASP A 261 9.64 -5.04 0.29
N PHE A 262 8.80 -6.07 0.49
CA PHE A 262 7.71 -6.39 -0.43
C PHE A 262 6.61 -5.34 -0.32
N GLY A 263 6.32 -4.65 -1.43
CA GLY A 263 5.09 -3.88 -1.59
C GLY A 263 3.90 -4.79 -1.95
N ASP A 264 2.81 -4.17 -2.43
CA ASP A 264 1.61 -4.92 -2.85
C ASP A 264 1.88 -5.87 -4.02
N ARG A 265 2.79 -5.49 -4.93
CA ARG A 265 3.10 -6.27 -6.14
C ARG A 265 4.55 -6.26 -6.59
N PHE A 266 5.28 -5.19 -6.29
CA PHE A 266 6.71 -5.02 -6.61
C PHE A 266 7.48 -4.70 -5.32
N PRO A 267 8.75 -5.11 -5.19
CA PRO A 267 9.55 -4.77 -4.02
C PRO A 267 10.07 -3.33 -4.13
N THR A 268 10.36 -2.72 -2.99
CA THR A 268 11.02 -1.41 -2.89
C THR A 268 12.48 -1.60 -2.55
N ASP A 269 13.38 -1.06 -3.38
CA ASP A 269 14.82 -1.26 -3.18
C ASP A 269 15.34 -0.35 -2.05
N ARG A 270 15.75 -0.97 -0.94
CA ARG A 270 16.36 -0.27 0.21
C ARG A 270 17.81 -0.67 0.43
N LEU A 271 18.15 -1.92 0.15
CA LEU A 271 19.48 -2.49 0.35
C LEU A 271 20.04 -2.93 -0.99
N PHE A 272 21.33 -2.70 -1.19
CA PHE A 272 22.07 -3.08 -2.40
C PHE A 272 23.28 -3.91 -2.00
N CYS A 273 23.79 -4.71 -2.93
CA CYS A 273 24.95 -5.55 -2.71
C CYS A 273 25.85 -5.57 -3.94
N THR A 274 27.16 -5.40 -3.70
CA THR A 274 28.21 -5.40 -4.73
C THR A 274 28.77 -6.79 -5.03
N ALA A 275 28.54 -7.76 -4.14
CA ALA A 275 28.97 -9.13 -4.33
C ALA A 275 28.06 -9.88 -5.31
N GLU A 276 28.62 -10.89 -5.97
CA GLU A 276 27.83 -11.85 -6.74
C GLU A 276 26.93 -12.69 -5.83
N GLY A 277 25.78 -13.11 -6.36
CA GLY A 277 24.82 -13.89 -5.61
C GLY A 277 23.84 -14.64 -6.50
N ARG A 278 22.87 -15.28 -5.87
CA ARG A 278 21.72 -15.86 -6.58
C ARG A 278 20.82 -14.72 -7.02
N VAL A 279 20.48 -14.68 -8.30
CA VAL A 279 19.81 -13.54 -8.92
C VAL A 279 18.44 -13.93 -9.44
N GLY A 280 17.45 -13.08 -9.17
CA GLY A 280 16.17 -13.05 -9.87
C GLY A 280 16.21 -12.02 -11.00
N GLN A 281 15.54 -12.32 -12.10
CA GLN A 281 15.41 -11.44 -13.27
C GLN A 281 14.09 -10.66 -13.23
N ALA A 282 14.01 -9.57 -13.99
CA ALA A 282 12.76 -8.84 -14.17
C ALA A 282 11.65 -9.78 -14.70
N GLY A 283 10.48 -9.74 -14.05
CA GLY A 283 9.33 -10.62 -14.30
C GLY A 283 9.31 -11.89 -13.45
N ASP A 284 10.39 -12.23 -12.73
CA ASP A 284 10.38 -13.39 -11.82
C ASP A 284 9.35 -13.21 -10.72
N ILE A 285 8.60 -14.27 -10.43
CA ILE A 285 7.73 -14.30 -9.25
C ILE A 285 8.63 -14.58 -8.06
N LEU A 286 8.69 -13.64 -7.12
CA LEU A 286 9.38 -13.79 -5.86
C LEU A 286 8.46 -14.50 -4.88
N PHE A 287 8.99 -15.52 -4.21
CA PHE A 287 8.24 -16.32 -3.25
C PHE A 287 9.02 -16.43 -1.95
N SER A 288 8.36 -16.09 -0.83
CA SER A 288 8.92 -16.19 0.50
C SER A 288 9.05 -17.64 0.96
N VAL A 289 10.27 -18.07 1.23
CA VAL A 289 10.60 -19.43 1.69
C VAL A 289 10.93 -19.47 3.18
N ARG A 290 10.76 -18.35 3.90
CA ARG A 290 10.87 -18.25 5.36
C ARG A 290 9.72 -17.44 5.92
N ALA A 291 9.40 -17.64 7.20
CA ALA A 291 8.28 -16.95 7.85
C ALA A 291 8.30 -15.42 7.59
N PRO A 292 7.19 -14.81 7.11
CA PRO A 292 5.95 -15.45 6.66
C PRO A 292 6.12 -16.13 5.29
N VAL A 293 6.07 -17.47 5.29
CA VAL A 293 6.20 -18.31 4.09
C VAL A 293 5.02 -18.07 3.15
N GLY A 294 5.28 -18.12 1.85
CA GLY A 294 4.27 -18.08 0.79
C GLY A 294 3.87 -16.69 0.32
N ARG A 295 4.39 -15.63 0.95
CA ARG A 295 4.17 -14.27 0.43
C ARG A 295 4.84 -14.15 -0.92
N MET A 296 4.11 -13.57 -1.87
CA MET A 296 4.57 -13.41 -3.24
C MET A 296 4.69 -11.95 -3.64
N ASN A 297 5.57 -11.71 -4.61
CA ASN A 297 5.81 -10.42 -5.22
C ASN A 297 6.41 -10.63 -6.63
N ILE A 298 6.67 -9.58 -7.40
CA ILE A 298 7.25 -9.68 -8.74
C ILE A 298 8.52 -8.83 -8.78
N ALA A 299 9.63 -9.41 -9.24
CA ALA A 299 10.84 -8.63 -9.51
C ALA A 299 10.59 -7.70 -10.71
N ASN A 300 10.65 -6.38 -10.50
CA ASN A 300 10.56 -5.39 -11.58
C ASN A 300 11.90 -5.15 -12.29
N LYS A 301 12.99 -5.67 -11.75
CA LYS A 301 14.36 -5.56 -12.28
C LYS A 301 15.19 -6.75 -11.82
N LYS A 302 16.45 -6.81 -12.28
CA LYS A 302 17.42 -7.80 -11.81
C LYS A 302 17.77 -7.53 -10.34
N ILE A 303 17.63 -8.53 -9.46
CA ILE A 303 17.87 -8.42 -8.02
C ILE A 303 18.66 -9.60 -7.47
N ILE A 304 19.42 -9.40 -6.39
CA ILE A 304 20.03 -10.47 -5.61
C ILE A 304 19.02 -11.00 -4.59
N LEU A 305 18.87 -12.32 -4.55
CA LEU A 305 17.94 -13.04 -3.69
C LEU A 305 18.67 -13.52 -2.44
N GLY A 306 18.25 -13.06 -1.27
CA GLY A 306 18.74 -13.62 0.00
C GLY A 306 18.06 -14.92 0.38
N ARG A 307 18.55 -15.55 1.47
CA ARG A 307 18.12 -16.89 1.92
C ARG A 307 16.63 -17.01 2.25
N GLY A 308 15.91 -15.91 2.44
CA GLY A 308 14.48 -15.90 2.71
C GLY A 308 13.59 -15.93 1.48
N LEU A 309 14.16 -15.78 0.28
CA LEU A 309 13.41 -15.70 -0.98
C LEU A 309 13.82 -16.77 -1.99
N SER A 310 12.90 -17.07 -2.89
CA SER A 310 13.16 -17.77 -4.14
C SER A 310 12.55 -17.00 -5.30
N ALA A 311 13.08 -17.22 -6.51
CA ALA A 311 12.51 -16.74 -7.75
C ALA A 311 11.97 -17.91 -8.58
N ILE A 312 10.77 -17.74 -9.13
CA ILE A 312 10.05 -18.70 -9.95
C ILE A 312 9.85 -18.07 -11.34
N ARG A 313 10.38 -18.73 -12.36
CA ARG A 313 10.19 -18.35 -13.77
C ARG A 313 9.57 -19.50 -14.54
N HIS A 314 8.48 -19.24 -15.23
CA HIS A 314 7.85 -20.20 -16.13
C HIS A 314 8.83 -20.59 -17.26
N ASN A 315 8.84 -21.87 -17.67
CA ASN A 315 9.76 -22.37 -18.70
C ASN A 315 9.38 -21.89 -20.11
N GLY A 316 8.11 -21.54 -20.34
CA GLY A 316 7.63 -20.88 -21.55
C GLY A 316 7.19 -19.43 -21.28
N ASP A 317 6.51 -18.81 -22.23
CA ASP A 317 6.09 -17.40 -22.16
C ASP A 317 4.68 -17.23 -21.58
N SER A 318 4.50 -17.59 -20.30
CA SER A 318 3.18 -17.56 -19.62
C SER A 318 3.29 -17.13 -18.16
N GLN A 319 4.20 -16.19 -17.90
CA GLN A 319 4.51 -15.72 -16.55
C GLN A 319 3.30 -15.07 -15.85
N ALA A 320 2.50 -14.28 -16.58
CA ALA A 320 1.28 -13.67 -16.05
C ALA A 320 0.23 -14.73 -15.65
N PHE A 321 0.06 -15.79 -16.45
CA PHE A 321 -0.79 -16.92 -16.11
C PHE A 321 -0.30 -17.66 -14.86
N LEU A 322 1.01 -17.95 -14.79
CA LEU A 322 1.62 -18.58 -13.63
C LEU A 322 1.40 -17.74 -12.36
N TRP A 323 1.51 -16.41 -12.44
CA TRP A 323 1.20 -15.53 -11.32
C TRP A 323 -0.24 -15.71 -10.83
N GLU A 324 -1.23 -15.70 -11.72
CA GLU A 324 -2.62 -15.88 -11.34
C GLU A 324 -2.87 -17.25 -10.71
N GLN A 325 -2.22 -18.28 -11.25
CA GLN A 325 -2.30 -19.64 -10.74
C GLN A 325 -1.72 -19.78 -9.33
N LEU A 326 -0.50 -19.29 -9.10
CA LEU A 326 0.13 -19.33 -7.79
C LEU A 326 -0.63 -18.44 -6.80
N ARG A 327 -1.14 -17.28 -7.24
CA ARG A 327 -1.88 -16.34 -6.39
C ARG A 327 -3.21 -16.92 -5.93
N ASN A 328 -3.89 -17.67 -6.79
CA ASN A 328 -5.11 -18.39 -6.43
C ASN A 328 -4.81 -19.58 -5.49
N ARG A 329 -3.64 -20.20 -5.59
CA ARG A 329 -3.25 -21.33 -4.74
C ARG A 329 -2.77 -20.91 -3.34
N PHE A 330 -2.08 -19.78 -3.26
CA PHE A 330 -1.50 -19.21 -2.04
C PHE A 330 -2.29 -17.97 -1.62
N THR A 331 -3.59 -18.15 -1.32
CA THR A 331 -4.42 -17.04 -0.84
C THR A 331 -3.96 -16.60 0.56
N LYS A 332 -4.17 -15.32 0.91
CA LYS A 332 -3.82 -14.79 2.24
C LYS A 332 -4.46 -15.60 3.38
N ASP A 333 -5.64 -16.18 3.14
CA ASP A 333 -6.40 -16.97 4.12
C ASP A 333 -5.81 -18.38 4.30
N ASP A 334 -5.35 -19.05 3.23
CA ASP A 334 -4.66 -20.35 3.33
C ASP A 334 -3.34 -20.27 4.11
N MET A 335 -2.69 -19.10 4.06
CA MET A 335 -1.43 -18.82 4.77
C MET A 335 -1.64 -18.55 6.27
N MET A 336 -2.85 -18.22 6.69
CA MET A 336 -3.23 -18.02 8.10
C MET A 336 -4.03 -19.20 8.67
N GLY A 337 -4.81 -19.90 7.84
CA GLY A 337 -5.78 -20.92 8.27
C GLY A 337 -5.24 -22.35 8.39
N ASN A 338 -4.14 -22.71 7.71
CA ASN A 338 -3.60 -24.08 7.75
C ASN A 338 -2.72 -24.41 8.97
N GLY A 339 -2.72 -23.57 10.02
CA GLY A 339 -2.22 -23.95 11.35
C GLY A 339 -0.72 -24.23 11.50
N ALA A 340 0.06 -24.20 10.41
CA ALA A 340 1.51 -24.30 10.46
C ALA A 340 2.11 -23.00 9.94
N ILE A 341 2.58 -22.15 10.86
CA ILE A 341 3.63 -21.18 10.53
C ILE A 341 4.86 -22.02 10.16
N PHE A 342 4.97 -22.43 8.90
CA PHE A 342 6.17 -23.11 8.43
C PHE A 342 7.33 -22.14 8.62
N ALA A 343 8.31 -22.53 9.43
CA ALA A 343 9.50 -21.71 9.65
C ALA A 343 10.26 -21.49 8.32
N SER A 344 10.23 -22.48 7.42
CA SER A 344 10.82 -22.41 6.09
C SER A 344 10.23 -23.45 5.13
N VAL A 345 10.41 -23.20 3.83
CA VAL A 345 10.09 -24.11 2.71
C VAL A 345 11.38 -24.43 1.96
N THR A 346 11.61 -25.71 1.67
CA THR A 346 12.80 -26.17 0.94
C THR A 346 12.59 -26.11 -0.59
N LYS A 347 13.68 -26.33 -1.34
CA LYS A 347 13.57 -26.44 -2.80
C LYS A 347 12.68 -27.61 -3.21
N ASP A 348 12.75 -28.73 -2.50
CA ASP A 348 11.99 -29.94 -2.84
C ASP A 348 10.49 -29.76 -2.54
N ASP A 349 10.16 -29.06 -1.45
CA ASP A 349 8.78 -28.67 -1.15
C ASP A 349 8.20 -27.80 -2.28
N MET A 350 8.94 -26.76 -2.70
CA MET A 350 8.54 -25.92 -3.83
C MET A 350 8.41 -26.73 -5.12
N ALA A 351 9.41 -27.56 -5.40
CA ALA A 351 9.46 -28.39 -6.60
C ALA A 351 8.31 -29.40 -6.65
N GLY A 352 7.78 -29.81 -5.50
CA GLY A 352 6.68 -30.75 -5.35
C GLY A 352 5.27 -30.16 -5.50
N ILE A 353 5.12 -28.83 -5.50
CA ILE A 353 3.79 -28.18 -5.63
C ILE A 353 3.12 -28.63 -6.93
N GLU A 354 1.93 -29.20 -6.82
CA GLU A 354 1.15 -29.64 -7.97
C GLU A 354 0.28 -28.51 -8.52
N LEU A 355 0.25 -28.40 -9.85
CA LEU A 355 -0.45 -27.38 -10.61
C LEU A 355 -1.33 -28.04 -11.67
N VAL A 356 -2.53 -27.51 -11.83
CA VAL A 356 -3.39 -27.82 -12.97
C VAL A 356 -2.74 -27.26 -14.24
N CYS A 357 -2.55 -28.11 -15.24
CA CYS A 357 -1.90 -27.80 -16.51
C CYS A 357 -2.89 -28.00 -17.67
N PRO A 358 -3.50 -26.91 -18.17
CA PRO A 358 -4.37 -26.97 -19.34
C PRO A 358 -3.56 -27.31 -20.62
N PRO A 359 -4.24 -27.69 -21.71
CA PRO A 359 -3.64 -27.73 -23.04
C PRO A 359 -3.00 -26.38 -23.41
N SER A 360 -1.91 -26.42 -24.17
CA SER A 360 -1.17 -25.20 -24.55
C SER A 360 -2.05 -24.17 -25.25
N SER A 361 -2.99 -24.61 -26.10
CA SER A 361 -3.93 -23.73 -26.79
C SER A 361 -4.81 -22.89 -25.85
N VAL A 362 -5.22 -23.47 -24.71
CA VAL A 362 -6.00 -22.75 -23.68
C VAL A 362 -5.10 -21.77 -22.94
N VAL A 363 -3.88 -22.18 -22.59
CA VAL A 363 -2.89 -21.30 -21.92
C VAL A 363 -2.50 -20.12 -22.81
N GLU A 364 -2.27 -20.35 -24.11
CA GLU A 364 -1.96 -19.31 -25.09
C GLU A 364 -3.11 -18.30 -25.22
N THR A 365 -4.35 -18.80 -25.28
CA THR A 365 -5.54 -17.94 -25.35
C THR A 365 -5.68 -17.12 -24.07
N ALA A 366 -5.51 -17.73 -22.91
CA ALA A 366 -5.57 -17.02 -21.63
C ALA A 366 -4.44 -15.99 -21.48
N THR A 367 -3.23 -16.33 -21.94
CA THR A 367 -2.06 -15.43 -21.91
C THR A 367 -2.32 -14.16 -22.71
N LYS A 368 -2.99 -14.26 -23.87
CA LYS A 368 -3.42 -13.08 -24.66
C LYS A 368 -4.34 -12.13 -23.88
N HIS A 369 -5.06 -12.63 -22.87
CA HIS A 369 -5.87 -11.80 -21.98
C HIS A 369 -5.11 -11.32 -20.74
N PHE A 370 -4.26 -12.15 -20.14
CA PHE A 370 -3.54 -11.79 -18.91
C PHE A 370 -2.38 -10.83 -19.15
N GLU A 371 -1.59 -11.04 -20.21
CA GLU A 371 -0.35 -10.29 -20.45
C GLU A 371 -0.61 -8.78 -20.59
N PRO A 372 -1.61 -8.30 -21.35
CA PRO A 372 -1.90 -6.87 -21.43
C PRO A 372 -2.29 -6.25 -20.08
N LEU A 373 -3.08 -6.98 -19.27
CA LEU A 373 -3.47 -6.51 -17.93
C LEU A 373 -2.25 -6.37 -17.02
N HIS A 374 -1.36 -7.35 -17.04
CA HIS A 374 -0.15 -7.36 -16.22
C HIS A 374 0.86 -6.29 -16.65
N SER A 375 1.06 -6.12 -17.96
CA SER A 375 1.91 -5.07 -18.52
C SER A 375 1.41 -3.67 -18.16
N GLU A 376 0.10 -3.42 -18.25
CA GLU A 376 -0.49 -2.15 -17.85
C GLU A 376 -0.32 -1.89 -16.35
N ILE A 377 -0.50 -2.90 -15.50
CA ILE A 377 -0.28 -2.77 -14.06
C ILE A 377 1.17 -2.43 -13.74
N ALA A 378 2.14 -3.06 -14.41
CA ALA A 378 3.55 -2.77 -14.23
C ALA A 378 3.86 -1.31 -14.65
N THR A 379 3.33 -0.87 -15.78
CA THR A 379 3.48 0.50 -16.29
C THR A 379 2.91 1.53 -15.32
N LEU A 380 1.66 1.35 -14.87
CA LEU A 380 1.00 2.23 -13.91
C LEU A 380 1.76 2.26 -12.57
N SER A 381 2.28 1.12 -12.13
CA SER A 381 3.05 1.03 -10.88
C SER A 381 4.35 1.84 -10.96
N GLN A 382 5.07 1.78 -12.09
CA GLN A 382 6.25 2.60 -12.33
C GLN A 382 5.91 4.10 -12.41
N GLN A 383 4.80 4.44 -13.08
CA GLN A 383 4.30 5.82 -13.13
C GLN A 383 3.99 6.36 -11.72
N VAL A 384 3.31 5.58 -10.87
CA VAL A 384 3.03 5.96 -9.47
C VAL A 384 4.33 6.25 -8.71
N GLN A 385 5.35 5.41 -8.85
CA GLN A 385 6.66 5.65 -8.20
C GLN A 385 7.30 6.96 -8.67
N ASN A 386 7.29 7.23 -9.98
CA ASN A 386 7.85 8.45 -10.55
C ASN A 386 7.07 9.70 -10.12
N LEU A 387 5.74 9.63 -10.10
CA LEU A 387 4.87 10.72 -9.67
C LEU A 387 5.11 11.06 -8.19
N ARG A 388 5.22 10.04 -7.32
CA ARG A 388 5.55 10.23 -5.89
C ARG A 388 6.88 10.95 -5.74
N ARG A 389 7.95 10.42 -6.35
CA ARG A 389 9.28 11.03 -6.31
C ARG A 389 9.27 12.48 -6.79
N THR A 390 8.59 12.77 -7.89
CA THR A 390 8.53 14.12 -8.47
C THR A 390 7.75 15.07 -7.57
N ARG A 391 6.58 14.65 -7.06
CA ARG A 391 5.79 15.42 -6.09
C ARG A 391 6.61 15.75 -4.85
N ASP A 392 7.33 14.78 -4.29
CA ASP A 392 8.08 14.95 -3.05
C ASP A 392 9.25 15.94 -3.23
N LEU A 393 9.86 15.99 -4.42
CA LEU A 393 10.85 17.01 -4.78
C LEU A 393 10.26 18.43 -4.90
N LEU A 394 8.96 18.54 -5.17
CA LEU A 394 8.23 19.80 -5.35
C LEU A 394 7.50 20.26 -4.08
N LEU A 395 7.62 19.54 -2.97
CA LEU A 395 7.07 20.00 -1.70
C LEU A 395 7.58 21.41 -1.39
N PRO A 396 6.74 22.27 -0.77
CA PRO A 396 7.16 23.64 -0.43
C PRO A 396 8.47 23.59 0.37
N ARG A 397 9.35 24.57 0.24
CA ARG A 397 10.57 24.70 1.06
C ARG A 397 10.71 26.14 1.53
#